data_AF-A0A6I9LNF0-F1
#
_entry.id   AF-A0A6I9LNF0-F1
#
_cell.length_a   1.000
_cell.length_b   1.000
_cell.length_c   1.000
_cell.angle_alpha   90.00
_cell.angle_beta   90.00
_cell.angle_gamma   90.00
#
_symmetry.space_group_name_H-M   'P 1'
#
loop_
_entity.id
_entity.type
_entity.pdbx_description
1 polymer ?
#
loop_
_entity_poly.entity_id
_entity_poly.type
_entity_poly.pdbx_seq_one_letter_code
_entity_poly.pdbx_strand_id
1 'polypeptide(L)'
;MSERKVLNKYYPPDFDPSKIPKLKLPKDRQYVVRLMAPFNMRCKTCGEYIYKGKKFNARKETVQNEAYLGLPIFRFYIKCTRCLAEITFKTDPENTDYTMEHGATRNFQAEKLLEEEEKRVQKEREDEELNNPMKVLENRTKDSKLEMEVLENLQELKDLNQRQAHVDFEAMLLQHRLSQEQRRQQQEEEDERETAALLEEARHRRLLEDSDSEDEAPPSRPRATARPNPTAILDEAPKAKRKAEAVGSKAQLAGLVVPKKVKAEANGGSEQVRMPAAGTPESRKAANLAPQTPRASSLSQLGAYGDSEDSDS
;
A
#
# COMPACT_ATOMS: atom_id res chain seq x y z
N MET A 1 -16.57 30.14 48.39
CA MET A 1 -16.06 30.31 47.00
C MET A 1 -16.78 31.50 46.41
N SER A 2 -16.09 32.46 45.81
CA SER A 2 -16.74 33.53 45.03
C SER A 2 -17.41 32.95 43.78
N GLU A 3 -18.48 33.59 43.32
CA GLU A 3 -19.20 33.19 42.10
C GLU A 3 -18.32 33.31 40.82
N ARG A 4 -18.59 32.48 39.79
CA ARG A 4 -17.84 32.54 38.52
C ARG A 4 -18.10 33.85 37.75
N LYS A 5 -19.32 34.37 37.84
CA LYS A 5 -19.77 35.60 37.17
C LYS A 5 -20.03 36.67 38.22
N VAL A 6 -18.96 37.19 38.83
CA VAL A 6 -19.07 38.26 39.83
C VAL A 6 -19.66 39.52 39.21
N LEU A 7 -20.84 39.94 39.68
CA LEU A 7 -21.50 41.17 39.27
C LEU A 7 -20.65 42.40 39.64
N ASN A 8 -20.37 42.55 40.93
CA ASN A 8 -19.64 43.70 41.49
C ASN A 8 -18.35 43.25 42.17
N LYS A 9 -17.24 43.89 41.83
CA LYS A 9 -15.95 43.73 42.51
C LYS A 9 -15.74 44.95 43.39
N TYR A 10 -15.31 44.76 44.63
CA TYR A 10 -14.96 45.87 45.51
C TYR A 10 -13.69 46.56 44.98
N TYR A 11 -13.79 47.85 44.72
CA TYR A 11 -12.65 48.74 44.48
C TYR A 11 -12.46 49.60 45.74
N PRO A 12 -11.22 49.80 46.22
CA PRO A 12 -10.98 50.67 47.37
C PRO A 12 -11.33 52.14 47.01
N PRO A 13 -11.69 52.98 47.99
CA PRO A 13 -12.14 54.35 47.73
C PRO A 13 -11.09 55.23 47.05
N ASP A 14 -9.81 54.94 47.24
CA ASP A 14 -8.67 55.66 46.65
C ASP A 14 -8.28 55.15 45.24
N PHE A 15 -9.11 54.31 44.60
CA PHE A 15 -8.80 53.68 43.32
C PHE A 15 -8.99 54.64 42.12
N ASP A 16 -7.87 55.21 41.65
CA ASP A 16 -7.86 55.97 40.39
C ASP A 16 -7.46 55.10 39.18
N PRO A 17 -8.33 54.90 38.18
CA PRO A 17 -8.01 54.11 36.99
C PRO A 17 -6.89 54.74 36.14
N SER A 18 -6.69 56.06 36.25
CA SER A 18 -5.65 56.80 35.52
C SER A 18 -4.23 56.61 36.08
N LYS A 19 -4.10 56.21 37.37
CA LYS A 19 -2.79 56.03 38.01
C LYS A 19 -2.14 54.67 37.73
N ILE A 20 -2.89 53.73 37.13
CA ILE A 20 -2.44 52.36 36.90
C ILE A 20 -1.69 52.26 35.56
N PRO A 21 -0.41 51.86 35.55
CA PRO A 21 0.34 51.69 34.31
C PRO A 21 -0.21 50.50 33.52
N LYS A 22 -0.60 50.73 32.25
CA LYS A 22 -0.91 49.65 31.31
C LYS A 22 0.36 48.87 31.02
N LEU A 23 0.40 47.60 31.41
CA LEU A 23 1.54 46.72 31.18
C LEU A 23 1.75 46.52 29.66
N LYS A 24 2.73 47.23 29.09
CA LYS A 24 3.13 47.11 27.68
C LYS A 24 4.02 45.88 27.52
N LEU A 25 3.41 44.71 27.33
CA LEU A 25 4.15 43.50 26.98
C LEU A 25 4.70 43.59 25.54
N PRO A 26 5.84 42.94 25.24
CA PRO A 26 6.39 42.89 23.89
C PRO A 26 5.40 42.25 22.91
N LYS A 27 5.43 42.68 21.64
CA LYS A 27 4.54 42.15 20.59
C LYS A 27 4.79 40.66 20.33
N ASP A 28 6.03 40.20 20.46
CA ASP A 28 6.47 38.81 20.25
C ASP A 28 6.22 37.89 21.45
N ARG A 29 5.18 38.20 22.24
CA ARG A 29 4.84 37.39 23.39
C ARG A 29 4.35 36.02 22.95
N GLN A 30 5.03 34.98 23.41
CA GLN A 30 4.52 33.62 23.34
C GLN A 30 3.36 33.43 24.33
N TYR A 31 2.20 33.00 23.83
CA TYR A 31 1.01 32.67 24.62
C TYR A 31 0.87 31.16 24.76
N VAL A 32 0.55 30.65 25.95
CA VAL A 32 0.26 29.21 26.11
C VAL A 32 -1.21 28.96 25.74
N VAL A 33 -1.43 28.12 24.75
CA VAL A 33 -2.76 27.76 24.21
C VAL A 33 -2.90 26.25 24.20
N ARG A 34 -4.06 25.73 24.62
CA ARG A 34 -4.38 24.31 24.53
C ARG A 34 -5.05 24.02 23.19
N LEU A 35 -4.38 23.28 22.32
CA LEU A 35 -4.82 22.98 20.95
C LEU A 35 -4.72 21.48 20.63
N MET A 36 -5.28 21.08 19.49
CA MET A 36 -5.15 19.73 18.93
C MET A 36 -4.13 19.73 17.79
N ALA A 37 -3.41 18.62 17.60
CA ALA A 37 -2.58 18.41 16.42
C ALA A 37 -3.47 18.42 15.16
N PRO A 38 -3.25 19.33 14.18
CA PRO A 38 -4.16 19.48 13.04
C PRO A 38 -4.06 18.35 12.00
N PHE A 39 -2.92 17.67 11.93
CA PHE A 39 -2.65 16.56 11.00
C PHE A 39 -1.78 15.47 11.66
N ASN A 40 -1.68 14.32 11.00
CA ASN A 40 -0.81 13.22 11.37
C ASN A 40 0.66 13.52 11.03
N MET A 41 1.53 13.40 12.04
CA MET A 41 2.96 13.69 11.89
C MET A 41 3.83 12.67 12.64
N ARG A 42 5.05 12.47 12.16
CA ARG A 42 6.06 11.60 12.77
C ARG A 42 7.22 12.44 13.30
N CYS A 43 7.58 12.26 14.57
CA CYS A 43 8.68 13.00 15.18
C CYS A 43 10.03 12.58 14.59
N LYS A 44 10.85 13.54 14.13
CA LYS A 44 12.14 13.28 13.49
C LYS A 44 13.18 12.68 14.45
N THR A 45 13.10 12.98 15.75
CA THR A 45 14.12 12.58 16.74
C THR A 45 13.87 11.22 17.39
N CYS A 46 12.61 10.80 17.56
CA CYS A 46 12.27 9.55 18.24
C CYS A 46 11.36 8.61 17.43
N GLY A 47 10.95 9.01 16.21
CA GLY A 47 10.08 8.22 15.35
C GLY A 47 8.62 8.09 15.81
N GLU A 48 8.26 8.67 16.96
CA GLU A 48 6.92 8.63 17.55
C GLU A 48 5.86 9.26 16.64
N TYR A 49 4.73 8.58 16.49
CA TYR A 49 3.60 9.07 15.69
C TYR A 49 2.64 9.92 16.54
N ILE A 50 2.37 11.12 16.06
CA ILE A 50 1.39 12.06 16.62
C ILE A 50 0.20 12.07 15.65
N TYR A 51 -0.89 11.42 16.06
CA TYR A 51 -2.14 11.40 15.31
C TYR A 51 -2.89 12.74 15.42
N LYS A 52 -3.68 13.04 14.38
CA LYS A 52 -4.60 14.19 14.34
C LYS A 52 -5.53 14.16 15.57
N GLY A 53 -5.83 15.32 16.15
CA GLY A 53 -6.70 15.44 17.32
C GLY A 53 -6.01 15.29 18.69
N LYS A 54 -4.74 14.83 18.76
CA LYS A 54 -4.00 14.72 20.03
C LYS A 54 -3.85 16.11 20.67
N LYS A 55 -4.33 16.27 21.91
CA LYS A 55 -4.36 17.54 22.64
C LYS A 55 -2.99 17.88 23.26
N PHE A 56 -2.53 19.11 23.06
CA PHE A 56 -1.27 19.62 23.60
C PHE A 56 -1.45 21.00 24.24
N ASN A 57 -0.60 21.30 25.23
CA ASN A 57 -0.35 22.67 25.68
C ASN A 57 0.77 23.21 24.81
N ALA A 58 0.44 24.04 23.82
CA ALA A 58 1.39 24.61 22.88
C ALA A 58 1.75 26.05 23.26
N ARG A 59 2.93 26.53 22.84
CA ARG A 59 3.21 27.97 22.80
C ARG A 59 2.80 28.50 21.42
N LYS A 60 2.07 29.61 21.38
CA LYS A 60 1.64 30.33 20.18
C LYS A 60 2.46 31.62 20.08
N GLU A 61 3.06 31.85 18.93
CA GLU A 61 3.81 33.05 18.57
C GLU A 61 3.22 33.65 17.30
N THR A 62 3.28 34.97 17.15
CA THR A 62 2.94 35.66 15.89
C THR A 62 4.22 35.84 15.10
N VAL A 63 4.27 35.34 13.86
CA VAL A 63 5.45 35.49 12.99
C VAL A 63 5.45 36.92 12.44
N GLN A 64 6.48 37.71 12.76
CA GLN A 64 6.57 39.09 12.27
C GLN A 64 6.89 39.18 10.77
N ASN A 65 7.65 38.23 10.24
CA ASN A 65 8.22 38.31 8.90
C ASN A 65 7.22 37.96 7.78
N GLU A 66 6.09 37.35 8.13
CA GLU A 66 5.17 36.71 7.18
C GLU A 66 3.74 37.03 7.56
N ALA A 67 3.03 37.76 6.70
CA ALA A 67 1.60 38.04 6.82
C ALA A 67 0.95 37.91 5.44
N TYR A 68 -0.20 37.25 5.37
CA TYR A 68 -0.90 36.97 4.11
C TYR A 68 -2.09 37.92 3.97
N LEU A 69 -2.03 38.86 3.01
CA LEU A 69 -3.09 39.85 2.77
C LEU A 69 -3.51 40.63 4.03
N GLY A 70 -2.57 40.85 4.96
CA GLY A 70 -2.81 41.50 6.28
C GLY A 70 -3.22 40.55 7.42
N LEU A 71 -3.43 39.26 7.15
CA LEU A 71 -3.68 38.25 8.17
C LEU A 71 -2.35 37.80 8.83
N PRO A 72 -2.25 37.83 10.17
CA PRO A 72 -1.03 37.40 10.87
C PRO A 72 -0.87 35.88 10.84
N ILE A 73 0.31 35.40 10.44
CA ILE A 73 0.65 33.97 10.51
C ILE A 73 1.11 33.62 11.92
N PHE A 74 0.60 32.50 12.45
CA PHE A 74 0.94 32.01 13.78
C PHE A 74 1.83 30.78 13.70
N ARG A 75 2.91 30.79 14.50
CA ARG A 75 3.77 29.64 14.74
C ARG A 75 3.38 29.00 16.06
N PHE A 76 3.27 27.67 16.06
CA PHE A 76 2.95 26.88 17.24
C PHE A 76 4.10 25.94 17.60
N TYR A 77 4.44 25.89 18.88
CA TYR A 77 5.45 25.00 19.45
C TYR A 77 4.74 23.91 20.26
N ILE A 78 4.85 22.65 19.83
CA ILE A 78 4.40 21.46 20.56
C ILE A 78 5.62 20.67 21.03
N LYS A 79 5.55 20.08 22.23
CA LYS A 79 6.55 19.10 22.69
C LYS A 79 6.10 17.67 22.37
N CYS A 80 6.99 16.87 21.79
CA CYS A 80 6.72 15.44 21.61
C CYS A 80 6.52 14.74 22.96
N THR A 81 5.54 13.83 23.05
CA THR A 81 5.24 13.11 24.31
C THR A 81 6.33 12.14 24.78
N ARG A 82 7.30 11.80 23.92
CA ARG A 82 8.33 10.80 24.22
C ARG A 82 9.72 11.38 24.44
N CYS A 83 10.18 12.25 23.54
CA CYS A 83 11.53 12.84 23.59
C CYS A 83 11.56 14.30 24.02
N LEU A 84 10.41 14.91 24.32
CA LEU A 84 10.24 16.33 24.68
C LEU A 84 10.76 17.36 23.65
N ALA A 85 11.28 16.91 22.51
CA ALA A 85 11.72 17.76 21.41
C ALA A 85 10.59 18.67 20.93
N GLU A 86 10.93 19.91 20.63
CA GLU A 86 9.98 20.91 20.16
C GLU A 86 9.76 20.75 18.65
N ILE A 87 8.49 20.71 18.26
CA ILE A 87 7.99 20.59 16.90
C ILE A 87 7.30 21.91 16.57
N THR A 88 7.64 22.52 15.44
CA THR A 88 7.07 23.80 15.00
C THR A 88 6.30 23.66 13.69
N PHE A 89 5.12 24.28 13.68
CA PHE A 89 4.26 24.39 12.52
C PHE A 89 3.65 25.79 12.45
N LYS A 90 3.40 26.26 11.23
CA LYS A 90 2.78 27.55 10.90
C LYS A 90 1.34 27.35 10.43
N THR A 91 0.57 28.44 10.39
CA THR A 91 -0.74 28.52 9.73
C THR A 91 -0.59 29.03 8.31
N ASP A 92 -1.13 28.32 7.31
CA ASP A 92 -1.12 28.77 5.91
C ASP A 92 -2.54 29.18 5.48
N PRO A 93 -2.88 30.48 5.55
CA PRO A 93 -4.22 30.95 5.21
C PRO A 93 -4.58 30.77 3.72
N GLU A 94 -3.59 30.64 2.83
CA GLU A 94 -3.77 30.37 1.40
C GLU A 94 -4.40 28.98 1.15
N ASN A 95 -3.87 27.95 1.82
CA ASN A 95 -4.31 26.56 1.64
C ASN A 95 -5.28 26.07 2.73
N THR A 96 -5.65 26.93 3.69
CA THR A 96 -6.43 26.61 4.91
C THR A 96 -5.85 25.47 5.77
N ASP A 97 -4.54 25.21 5.63
CA ASP A 97 -3.81 24.11 6.26
C ASP A 97 -2.67 24.66 7.14
N TYR A 98 -1.77 23.78 7.59
CA TYR A 98 -0.64 24.10 8.46
C TYR A 98 0.66 23.45 7.95
N THR A 99 1.68 24.27 7.67
CA THR A 99 3.01 23.86 7.22
C THR A 99 3.89 23.43 8.38
N MET A 100 4.77 22.47 8.12
CA MET A 100 5.75 21.99 9.08
C MET A 100 7.10 22.66 8.84
N GLU A 101 7.64 23.32 9.86
CA GLU A 101 9.00 23.87 9.80
C GLU A 101 10.01 22.86 10.40
N HIS A 102 9.86 22.50 11.67
CA HIS A 102 10.90 21.79 12.43
C HIS A 102 10.37 20.65 13.31
N GLY A 103 11.25 19.71 13.67
CA GLY A 103 11.02 18.65 14.67
C GLY A 103 10.25 17.41 14.22
N ALA A 104 9.48 17.47 13.14
CA ALA A 104 8.72 16.33 12.62
C ALA A 104 8.53 16.37 11.09
N THR A 105 8.00 15.28 10.52
CA THR A 105 7.52 15.20 9.12
C THR A 105 6.01 14.99 9.12
N ARG A 106 5.28 15.59 8.17
CA ARG A 106 3.89 15.15 7.89
C ARG A 106 3.96 13.70 7.40
N ASN A 107 2.97 12.87 7.71
CA ASN A 107 2.84 11.60 6.99
C ASN A 107 2.39 11.93 5.56
N PHE A 108 3.07 11.39 4.55
CA PHE A 108 2.67 11.60 3.15
C PHE A 108 1.26 11.08 2.93
N GLN A 109 0.37 11.97 2.50
CA GLN A 109 -0.93 11.63 1.94
C GLN A 109 -0.68 11.38 0.45
N ALA A 110 -0.74 10.12 0.01
CA ALA A 110 -0.62 9.79 -1.41
C ALA A 110 -1.68 10.55 -2.24
N GLU A 111 -2.87 10.72 -1.66
CA GLU A 111 -3.98 11.55 -2.16
C GLU A 111 -3.54 12.96 -2.58
N LYS A 112 -2.69 13.66 -1.81
CA LYS A 112 -2.25 15.02 -2.17
C LYS A 112 -1.31 15.02 -3.37
N LEU A 113 -0.43 14.03 -3.49
CA LEU A 113 0.44 13.90 -4.67
C LEU A 113 -0.37 13.54 -5.91
N LEU A 114 -1.33 12.61 -5.79
CA LEU A 114 -2.24 12.25 -6.86
C LEU A 114 -3.08 13.46 -7.30
N GLU A 115 -3.64 14.23 -6.37
CA GLU A 115 -4.42 15.43 -6.68
C GLU A 115 -3.57 16.54 -7.33
N GLU A 116 -2.30 16.71 -6.93
CA GLU A 116 -1.36 17.62 -7.58
C GLU A 116 -0.97 17.16 -9.00
N GLU A 117 -0.75 15.86 -9.20
CA GLU A 117 -0.46 15.26 -10.51
C GLU A 117 -1.69 15.32 -11.45
N GLU A 118 -2.87 14.96 -10.96
CA GLU A 118 -4.15 15.08 -11.69
C GLU A 118 -4.42 16.51 -12.11
N LYS A 119 -4.27 17.49 -11.21
CA LYS A 119 -4.45 18.92 -11.54
C LYS A 119 -3.42 19.41 -12.55
N ARG A 120 -2.20 18.86 -12.56
CA ARG A 120 -1.20 19.18 -13.58
C ARG A 120 -1.58 18.61 -14.94
N VAL A 121 -1.95 17.33 -15.01
CA VAL A 121 -2.41 16.69 -16.25
C VAL A 121 -3.69 17.34 -16.79
N GLN A 122 -4.62 17.73 -15.91
CA GLN A 122 -5.82 18.47 -16.27
C GLN A 122 -5.48 19.84 -16.85
N LYS A 123 -4.59 20.63 -16.22
CA LYS A 123 -4.15 21.93 -16.76
C LYS A 123 -3.42 21.78 -18.09
N GLU A 124 -2.54 20.79 -18.22
CA GLU A 124 -1.83 20.51 -19.47
C GLU A 124 -2.84 20.13 -20.59
N ARG A 125 -3.90 19.38 -20.28
CA ARG A 125 -5.02 19.11 -21.19
C ARG A 125 -5.87 20.35 -21.50
N GLU A 126 -6.18 21.17 -20.49
CA GLU A 126 -6.95 22.42 -20.63
C GLU A 126 -6.20 23.45 -21.46
N ASP A 127 -4.90 23.66 -21.25
CA ASP A 127 -4.06 24.56 -22.05
C ASP A 127 -3.99 24.10 -23.51
N GLU A 128 -3.87 22.79 -23.75
CA GLU A 128 -3.92 22.22 -25.10
C GLU A 128 -5.31 22.39 -25.77
N GLU A 129 -6.39 22.35 -24.99
CA GLU A 129 -7.77 22.50 -25.44
C GLU A 129 -8.16 23.98 -25.68
N LEU A 130 -7.72 24.89 -24.80
CA LEU A 130 -7.90 26.35 -24.92
C LEU A 130 -7.19 26.92 -26.16
N ASN A 131 -6.03 26.37 -26.51
CA ASN A 131 -5.31 26.75 -27.72
C ASN A 131 -5.99 26.29 -29.02
N ASN A 132 -6.93 25.32 -29.00
CA ASN A 132 -7.62 24.88 -30.21
C ASN A 132 -9.05 24.34 -29.94
N PRO A 133 -10.12 25.06 -30.33
CA PRO A 133 -11.50 24.62 -30.11
C PRO A 133 -11.88 23.35 -30.89
N MET A 134 -11.17 22.98 -31.97
CA MET A 134 -11.38 21.70 -32.65
C MET A 134 -10.90 20.53 -31.78
N LYS A 135 -9.82 20.71 -31.01
CA LYS A 135 -9.29 19.68 -30.10
C LYS A 135 -10.25 19.38 -28.95
N VAL A 136 -10.96 20.40 -28.44
CA VAL A 136 -12.08 20.22 -27.47
C VAL A 136 -13.18 19.33 -28.06
N LEU A 137 -13.59 19.58 -29.30
CA LEU A 137 -14.64 18.79 -29.96
C LEU A 137 -14.18 17.36 -30.25
N GLU A 138 -12.93 17.18 -30.67
CA GLU A 138 -12.32 15.85 -30.82
C GLU A 138 -12.25 15.10 -29.49
N ASN A 139 -11.82 15.75 -28.40
CA ASN A 139 -11.70 15.10 -27.11
C ASN A 139 -13.08 14.72 -26.55
N ARG A 140 -14.07 15.62 -26.62
CA ARG A 140 -15.46 15.30 -26.24
C ARG A 140 -16.03 14.14 -27.05
N THR A 141 -15.78 14.09 -28.36
CA THR A 141 -16.28 12.98 -29.19
C THR A 141 -15.51 11.68 -28.99
N LYS A 142 -14.23 11.71 -28.58
CA LYS A 142 -13.46 10.53 -28.16
C LYS A 142 -13.96 10.02 -26.80
N ASP A 143 -14.16 10.92 -25.84
CA ASP A 143 -14.67 10.59 -24.50
C ASP A 143 -16.08 9.97 -24.59
N SER A 144 -17.02 10.59 -25.32
CA SER A 144 -18.35 10.00 -25.54
C SER A 144 -18.35 8.68 -26.32
N LYS A 145 -17.40 8.46 -27.25
CA LYS A 145 -17.23 7.15 -27.90
C LYS A 145 -16.77 6.10 -26.92
N LEU A 146 -15.78 6.42 -26.09
CA LEU A 146 -15.24 5.50 -25.09
C LEU A 146 -16.30 5.17 -24.02
N GLU A 147 -17.15 6.13 -23.63
CA GLU A 147 -18.32 5.88 -22.78
C GLU A 147 -19.33 4.93 -23.43
N MET A 148 -19.66 5.11 -24.72
CA MET A 148 -20.54 4.20 -25.46
C MET A 148 -19.94 2.79 -25.57
N GLU A 149 -18.66 2.68 -25.98
CA GLU A 149 -17.94 1.41 -26.06
C GLU A 149 -17.90 0.69 -24.70
N VAL A 150 -17.67 1.41 -23.59
CA VAL A 150 -17.70 0.82 -22.24
C VAL A 150 -19.10 0.34 -21.86
N LEU A 151 -20.16 1.07 -22.21
CA LEU A 151 -21.54 0.65 -21.96
C LEU A 151 -21.93 -0.59 -22.80
N GLU A 152 -21.54 -0.63 -24.07
CA GLU A 152 -21.74 -1.79 -24.95
C GLU A 152 -21.02 -3.03 -24.41
N ASN A 153 -19.72 -2.93 -24.08
CA ASN A 153 -18.95 -4.01 -23.45
C ASN A 153 -19.59 -4.51 -22.14
N LEU A 154 -20.08 -3.60 -21.29
CA LEU A 154 -20.77 -3.96 -20.04
C LEU A 154 -22.12 -4.64 -20.30
N GLN A 155 -22.81 -4.31 -21.40
CA GLN A 155 -24.06 -4.94 -21.78
C GLN A 155 -23.83 -6.33 -22.39
N GLU A 156 -22.84 -6.50 -23.26
CA GLU A 156 -22.42 -7.83 -23.76
C GLU A 156 -22.04 -8.77 -22.61
N LEU A 157 -21.26 -8.29 -21.63
CA LEU A 157 -20.91 -9.07 -20.43
C LEU A 157 -22.14 -9.43 -19.59
N LYS A 158 -23.13 -8.55 -19.47
CA LYS A 158 -24.40 -8.87 -18.78
C LYS A 158 -25.21 -9.91 -19.55
N ASP A 159 -25.31 -9.80 -20.85
CA ASP A 159 -26.07 -10.73 -21.70
C ASP A 159 -25.43 -12.12 -21.73
N LEU A 160 -24.09 -12.20 -21.78
CA LEU A 160 -23.36 -13.46 -21.63
C LEU A 160 -23.59 -14.09 -20.25
N ASN A 161 -23.48 -13.31 -19.18
CA ASN A 161 -23.75 -13.80 -17.82
C ASN A 161 -25.22 -14.27 -17.65
N GLN A 162 -26.20 -13.57 -18.23
CA GLN A 162 -27.61 -13.99 -18.20
C GLN A 162 -27.83 -15.32 -18.93
N ARG A 163 -27.22 -15.51 -20.10
CA ARG A 163 -27.28 -16.80 -20.84
C ARG A 163 -26.61 -17.93 -20.06
N GLN A 164 -25.53 -17.63 -19.33
CA GLN A 164 -24.77 -18.59 -18.53
C GLN A 164 -25.39 -18.88 -17.17
N ALA A 165 -26.28 -18.03 -16.64
CA ALA A 165 -26.88 -18.18 -15.31
C ALA A 165 -27.70 -19.46 -15.10
N HIS A 166 -28.15 -20.10 -16.18
CA HIS A 166 -28.88 -21.38 -16.14
C HIS A 166 -28.01 -22.60 -16.51
N VAL A 167 -26.72 -22.41 -16.80
CA VAL A 167 -25.79 -23.49 -17.17
C VAL A 167 -25.00 -23.90 -15.93
N ASP A 168 -25.22 -25.12 -15.45
CA ASP A 168 -24.40 -25.71 -14.40
C ASP A 168 -23.03 -26.12 -14.96
N PHE A 169 -22.05 -25.25 -14.76
CA PHE A 169 -20.66 -25.48 -15.17
C PHE A 169 -20.02 -26.67 -14.45
N GLU A 170 -20.40 -26.96 -13.20
CA GLU A 170 -19.82 -28.08 -12.43
C GLU A 170 -20.28 -29.41 -13.01
N ALA A 171 -21.59 -29.55 -13.28
CA ALA A 171 -22.14 -30.74 -13.94
C ALA A 171 -21.51 -30.98 -15.33
N MET A 172 -21.35 -29.92 -16.14
CA MET A 172 -20.76 -30.07 -17.48
C MET A 172 -19.26 -30.45 -17.43
N LEU A 173 -18.50 -29.89 -16.48
CA LEU A 173 -17.09 -30.23 -16.24
C LEU A 173 -16.93 -31.69 -15.76
N LEU A 174 -17.82 -32.16 -14.87
CA LEU A 174 -17.83 -33.54 -14.40
C LEU A 174 -18.17 -34.52 -15.53
N GLN A 175 -19.21 -34.23 -16.33
CA GLN A 175 -19.59 -35.07 -17.47
C GLN A 175 -18.46 -35.17 -18.51
N HIS A 176 -17.77 -34.06 -18.80
CA HIS A 176 -16.64 -34.06 -19.72
C HIS A 176 -15.43 -34.86 -19.18
N ARG A 177 -15.12 -34.79 -17.87
CA ARG A 177 -14.08 -35.64 -17.25
C ARG A 177 -14.41 -37.12 -17.36
N LEU A 178 -15.62 -37.52 -16.94
CA LEU A 178 -16.07 -38.92 -17.00
C LEU A 178 -16.06 -39.46 -18.44
N SER A 179 -16.44 -38.65 -19.42
CA SER A 179 -16.37 -39.03 -20.84
C SER A 179 -14.93 -39.18 -21.35
N GLN A 180 -13.97 -38.38 -20.88
CA GLN A 180 -12.55 -38.58 -21.20
C GLN A 180 -11.97 -39.82 -20.52
N GLU A 181 -12.32 -40.07 -19.26
CA GLU A 181 -11.88 -41.27 -18.51
C GLU A 181 -12.39 -42.55 -19.18
N GLN A 182 -13.69 -42.59 -19.55
CA GLN A 182 -14.27 -43.71 -20.29
C GLN A 182 -13.62 -43.93 -21.67
N ARG A 183 -13.30 -42.86 -22.40
CA ARG A 183 -12.61 -42.97 -23.69
C ARG A 183 -11.19 -43.51 -23.55
N ARG A 184 -10.47 -43.13 -22.48
CA ARG A 184 -9.15 -43.70 -22.18
C ARG A 184 -9.23 -45.16 -21.81
N GLN A 185 -10.17 -45.54 -20.95
CA GLN A 185 -10.41 -46.94 -20.59
C GLN A 185 -10.76 -47.81 -21.81
N GLN A 186 -11.56 -47.29 -22.74
CA GLN A 186 -11.85 -48.00 -24.00
C GLN A 186 -10.61 -48.18 -24.88
N GLN A 187 -9.75 -47.16 -24.98
CA GLN A 187 -8.48 -47.25 -25.71
C GLN A 187 -7.51 -48.22 -25.03
N GLU A 188 -7.40 -48.16 -23.70
CA GLU A 188 -6.58 -49.08 -22.90
C GLU A 188 -7.08 -50.53 -23.04
N GLU A 189 -8.39 -50.79 -23.03
CA GLU A 189 -8.97 -52.11 -23.30
C GLU A 189 -8.76 -52.58 -24.76
N GLU A 190 -8.81 -51.67 -25.74
CA GLU A 190 -8.53 -51.99 -27.14
C GLU A 190 -7.04 -52.34 -27.35
N ASP A 191 -6.13 -51.53 -26.81
CA ASP A 191 -4.68 -51.78 -26.79
C ASP A 191 -4.34 -53.10 -26.04
N GLU A 192 -5.00 -53.40 -24.93
CA GLU A 192 -4.84 -54.67 -24.20
C GLU A 192 -5.33 -55.87 -25.02
N ARG A 193 -6.43 -55.73 -25.78
CA ARG A 193 -6.93 -56.81 -26.66
C ARG A 193 -6.03 -57.01 -27.88
N GLU A 194 -5.56 -55.94 -28.51
CA GLU A 194 -4.62 -56.04 -29.65
C GLU A 194 -3.27 -56.63 -29.22
N THR A 195 -2.74 -56.22 -28.07
CA THR A 195 -1.50 -56.79 -27.53
C THR A 195 -1.67 -58.23 -27.05
N ALA A 196 -2.83 -58.61 -26.50
CA ALA A 196 -3.16 -60.01 -26.20
C ALA A 196 -3.24 -60.86 -27.48
N ALA A 197 -3.95 -60.38 -28.52
CA ALA A 197 -4.04 -61.08 -29.80
C ALA A 197 -2.67 -61.27 -30.47
N LEU A 198 -1.85 -60.20 -30.52
CA LEU A 198 -0.46 -60.29 -31.02
C LEU A 198 0.40 -61.28 -30.21
N LEU A 199 0.16 -61.39 -28.90
CA LEU A 199 0.87 -62.32 -28.03
C LEU A 199 0.39 -63.77 -28.17
N GLU A 200 -0.89 -63.98 -28.49
CA GLU A 200 -1.44 -65.29 -28.89
C GLU A 200 -0.95 -65.71 -30.29
N GLU A 201 -0.94 -64.81 -31.27
CA GLU A 201 -0.31 -65.05 -32.58
C GLU A 201 1.17 -65.40 -32.44
N ALA A 202 1.91 -64.70 -31.58
CA ALA A 202 3.31 -65.00 -31.30
C ALA A 202 3.51 -66.37 -30.60
N ARG A 203 2.55 -66.82 -29.78
CA ARG A 203 2.55 -68.17 -29.19
C ARG A 203 2.22 -69.25 -30.23
N HIS A 204 1.21 -69.02 -31.06
CA HIS A 204 0.82 -69.92 -32.15
C HIS A 204 1.96 -70.08 -33.17
N ARG A 205 2.68 -68.99 -33.47
CA ARG A 205 3.84 -69.01 -34.38
C ARG A 205 5.01 -69.82 -33.83
N ARG A 206 5.25 -69.80 -32.50
CA ARG A 206 6.26 -70.65 -31.85
C ARG A 206 5.87 -72.13 -31.87
N LEU A 207 4.60 -72.46 -31.61
CA LEU A 207 4.10 -73.84 -31.66
C LEU A 207 4.17 -74.46 -33.08
N LEU A 208 4.28 -73.62 -34.12
CA LEU A 208 4.41 -74.06 -35.51
C LEU A 208 5.88 -74.23 -35.95
N GLU A 209 6.85 -73.75 -35.15
CA GLU A 209 8.29 -73.95 -35.38
C GLU A 209 8.83 -75.25 -34.73
N ASP A 210 8.10 -75.84 -33.77
CA ASP A 210 8.49 -77.06 -33.02
C ASP A 210 8.11 -78.39 -33.72
N SER A 211 7.73 -78.37 -35.01
CA SER A 211 7.19 -79.56 -35.72
C SER A 211 7.73 -79.79 -37.14
N ASP A 212 9.06 -79.77 -37.32
CA ASP A 212 9.71 -80.74 -38.24
C ASP A 212 11.25 -80.87 -38.08
N SER A 213 11.68 -82.11 -37.80
CA SER A 213 12.97 -82.79 -38.05
C SER A 213 14.36 -82.21 -37.71
N GLU A 214 15.22 -83.11 -37.20
CA GLU A 214 16.68 -83.03 -37.05
C GLU A 214 17.39 -83.19 -38.45
N ASP A 215 18.70 -83.00 -38.68
CA ASP A 215 19.87 -82.88 -37.77
C ASP A 215 21.10 -82.13 -38.39
N GLU A 216 22.10 -81.84 -37.56
CA GLU A 216 23.56 -81.61 -37.80
C GLU A 216 24.06 -80.58 -38.88
N ALA A 217 24.04 -79.29 -38.50
CA ALA A 217 25.12 -78.26 -38.58
C ALA A 217 25.89 -77.89 -39.89
N PRO A 218 26.62 -76.73 -39.94
CA PRO A 218 26.17 -75.32 -39.87
C PRO A 218 26.64 -74.50 -41.11
N PRO A 219 26.28 -73.20 -41.31
CA PRO A 219 27.29 -72.16 -40.99
C PRO A 219 26.81 -70.70 -40.69
N SER A 220 27.70 -69.99 -39.98
CA SER A 220 28.01 -68.55 -40.07
C SER A 220 27.08 -67.47 -39.47
N ARG A 221 27.70 -66.58 -38.67
CA ARG A 221 27.12 -65.32 -38.19
C ARG A 221 27.37 -64.18 -39.19
N PRO A 222 26.37 -63.39 -39.59
CA PRO A 222 26.60 -62.03 -40.07
C PRO A 222 26.72 -61.05 -38.89
N ARG A 223 27.91 -60.46 -38.81
CA ARG A 223 28.33 -59.27 -38.05
C ARG A 223 27.21 -58.28 -37.70
N ALA A 224 27.14 -57.89 -36.42
CA ALA A 224 26.23 -56.85 -35.94
C ALA A 224 26.47 -55.51 -36.66
N THR A 225 25.45 -55.00 -37.36
CA THR A 225 25.35 -53.62 -37.79
C THR A 225 24.49 -52.86 -36.80
N ALA A 226 25.05 -51.80 -36.22
CA ALA A 226 24.31 -50.95 -35.29
C ALA A 226 23.12 -50.29 -36.03
N ARG A 227 21.90 -50.48 -35.51
CA ARG A 227 20.74 -49.69 -35.92
C ARG A 227 20.85 -48.31 -35.26
N PRO A 228 20.54 -47.20 -35.96
CA PRO A 228 20.50 -45.88 -35.34
C PRO A 228 19.36 -45.81 -34.32
N ASN A 229 19.61 -45.15 -33.18
CA ASN A 229 18.59 -44.92 -32.16
C ASN A 229 17.50 -43.97 -32.71
N PRO A 230 16.20 -44.28 -32.55
CA PRO A 230 15.11 -43.49 -33.14
C PRO A 230 14.88 -42.14 -32.45
N THR A 231 15.56 -41.85 -31.35
CA THR A 231 15.42 -40.61 -30.57
C THR A 231 16.36 -39.48 -31.00
N ALA A 232 17.29 -39.71 -31.94
CA ALA A 232 18.30 -38.74 -32.36
C ALA A 232 17.77 -37.52 -33.17
N ILE A 233 16.44 -37.40 -33.34
CA ILE A 233 15.79 -36.30 -34.08
C ILE A 233 15.37 -35.14 -33.14
N LEU A 234 15.38 -35.34 -31.82
CA LEU A 234 14.87 -34.35 -30.85
C LEU A 234 15.93 -33.50 -30.14
N ASP A 235 17.23 -33.78 -30.31
CA ASP A 235 18.34 -33.05 -29.68
C ASP A 235 19.16 -32.19 -30.67
N GLU A 236 18.50 -31.33 -31.44
CA GLU A 236 19.14 -30.23 -32.19
C GLU A 236 18.87 -28.89 -31.48
N ALA A 237 19.85 -28.41 -30.71
CA ALA A 237 19.78 -27.09 -30.08
C ALA A 237 19.94 -25.96 -31.13
N PRO A 238 19.08 -24.92 -31.14
CA PRO A 238 19.00 -23.99 -32.26
C PRO A 238 20.15 -22.98 -32.31
N LYS A 239 20.89 -22.92 -33.43
CA LYS A 239 21.89 -21.88 -33.72
C LYS A 239 21.41 -20.81 -34.71
N ALA A 240 20.86 -19.74 -34.13
CA ALA A 240 21.13 -18.33 -34.46
C ALA A 240 20.82 -17.72 -35.87
N LYS A 241 19.82 -16.81 -35.83
CA LYS A 241 19.71 -15.50 -36.55
C LYS A 241 19.21 -15.44 -38.01
N ARG A 242 18.04 -14.79 -38.19
CA ARG A 242 17.91 -13.44 -38.79
C ARG A 242 16.58 -12.76 -38.36
N LYS A 243 16.46 -11.44 -38.61
CA LYS A 243 15.53 -10.49 -37.96
C LYS A 243 14.13 -10.41 -38.60
N ALA A 244 13.10 -10.18 -37.79
CA ALA A 244 11.94 -9.32 -38.07
C ALA A 244 11.35 -8.83 -36.72
N GLU A 245 10.55 -7.76 -36.71
CA GLU A 245 10.12 -7.01 -35.52
C GLU A 245 8.74 -7.44 -34.98
N ALA A 246 8.52 -7.39 -33.65
CA ALA A 246 7.34 -6.77 -32.99
C ALA A 246 7.25 -7.08 -31.46
N VAL A 247 7.23 -6.01 -30.66
CA VAL A 247 6.39 -5.72 -29.45
C VAL A 247 5.83 -6.88 -28.59
N GLY A 248 5.95 -6.85 -27.24
CA GLY A 248 5.08 -7.75 -26.43
C GLY A 248 5.07 -7.87 -24.89
N SER A 249 5.93 -7.22 -24.08
CA SER A 249 5.78 -7.04 -22.60
C SER A 249 5.88 -8.23 -21.59
N LYS A 250 6.47 -7.92 -20.41
CA LYS A 250 6.40 -8.59 -19.08
C LYS A 250 6.93 -10.04 -18.96
N ALA A 251 7.62 -10.45 -17.89
CA ALA A 251 8.15 -9.76 -16.69
C ALA A 251 9.29 -10.58 -16.06
N GLN A 252 10.20 -9.93 -15.33
CA GLN A 252 10.86 -10.42 -14.09
C GLN A 252 11.98 -9.44 -13.67
N LEU A 253 11.77 -8.70 -12.58
CA LEU A 253 12.80 -7.93 -11.90
C LEU A 253 13.12 -8.61 -10.56
N ALA A 254 14.25 -9.31 -10.50
CA ALA A 254 14.78 -9.89 -9.28
C ALA A 254 16.30 -9.61 -9.20
N GLY A 255 16.76 -9.05 -8.08
CA GLY A 255 18.19 -8.93 -7.78
C GLY A 255 18.83 -7.56 -8.01
N LEU A 256 18.44 -6.54 -7.23
CA LEU A 256 19.25 -5.33 -7.02
C LEU A 256 19.22 -4.91 -5.54
N VAL A 257 19.96 -5.65 -4.70
CA VAL A 257 20.32 -5.24 -3.34
C VAL A 257 21.83 -5.08 -3.28
N VAL A 258 22.30 -3.84 -3.35
CA VAL A 258 23.72 -3.49 -3.17
C VAL A 258 23.94 -3.02 -1.73
N PRO A 259 24.69 -3.75 -0.88
CA PRO A 259 25.07 -3.25 0.43
C PRO A 259 26.10 -2.11 0.28
N LYS A 260 25.72 -0.90 0.70
CA LYS A 260 26.59 0.28 0.68
C LYS A 260 27.73 0.11 1.69
N LYS A 261 28.94 -0.16 1.18
CA LYS A 261 30.17 -0.30 1.96
C LYS A 261 30.53 1.04 2.63
N VAL A 262 30.54 1.08 3.96
CA VAL A 262 31.02 2.25 4.72
C VAL A 262 32.54 2.23 4.71
N LYS A 263 33.16 3.25 4.09
CA LYS A 263 34.58 3.55 4.29
C LYS A 263 34.73 4.26 5.65
N ALA A 264 35.47 3.66 6.56
CA ALA A 264 36.03 4.39 7.69
C ALA A 264 37.36 5.00 7.23
N GLU A 265 37.47 6.33 7.27
CA GLU A 265 38.77 7.00 7.20
C GLU A 265 39.10 7.50 8.60
N ALA A 266 40.13 6.89 9.19
CA ALA A 266 40.73 7.37 10.41
C ALA A 266 41.70 8.49 10.04
N ASN A 267 41.61 9.63 10.74
CA ASN A 267 42.77 10.48 10.91
C ASN A 267 42.79 11.05 12.32
N GLY A 268 43.92 10.88 13.00
CA GLY A 268 44.10 11.37 14.37
C GLY A 268 44.50 12.84 14.40
N GLY A 269 44.16 13.53 15.48
CA GLY A 269 44.50 14.93 15.69
C GLY A 269 44.18 15.29 17.14
N SER A 270 45.18 15.18 18.00
CA SER A 270 45.07 15.44 19.43
C SER A 270 44.84 16.93 19.75
N GLU A 271 43.99 17.22 20.72
CA GLU A 271 44.37 18.15 21.79
C GLU A 271 43.58 17.89 23.08
N GLN A 272 44.26 18.07 24.22
CA GLN A 272 43.72 17.87 25.56
C GLN A 272 43.20 19.21 26.11
N VAL A 273 42.25 19.20 27.05
CA VAL A 273 42.38 19.84 28.39
C VAL A 273 41.05 19.86 29.19
N ARG A 274 41.17 19.47 30.47
CA ARG A 274 40.28 19.72 31.65
C ARG A 274 38.85 19.17 31.72
N MET A 275 38.71 18.18 32.61
CA MET A 275 37.59 18.06 33.57
C MET A 275 37.62 19.20 34.62
N PRO A 276 36.54 19.39 35.40
CA PRO A 276 36.59 18.91 36.78
C PRO A 276 35.37 18.05 37.19
N ALA A 277 35.44 17.48 38.39
CA ALA A 277 34.61 16.38 38.87
C ALA A 277 33.57 16.77 39.96
N ALA A 278 32.88 15.74 40.48
CA ALA A 278 31.93 15.71 41.60
C ALA A 278 30.49 16.22 41.30
N GLY A 279 29.43 15.53 41.73
CA GLY A 279 29.40 14.22 42.39
C GLY A 279 27.98 13.67 42.59
N THR A 280 27.87 12.36 42.81
CA THR A 280 26.68 11.68 43.34
C THR A 280 26.75 11.58 44.87
N PRO A 281 25.61 11.43 45.56
CA PRO A 281 25.40 10.15 46.26
C PRO A 281 23.96 9.58 46.23
N GLU A 282 23.92 8.26 46.21
CA GLU A 282 23.04 7.34 46.97
C GLU A 282 21.51 7.52 47.03
N SER A 283 20.82 6.68 46.24
CA SER A 283 19.93 5.60 46.70
C SER A 283 19.25 5.69 48.08
N ARG A 284 17.90 5.67 48.10
CA ARG A 284 17.11 5.03 49.17
C ARG A 284 15.94 4.21 48.59
N LYS A 285 15.65 3.09 49.26
CA LYS A 285 14.64 2.07 48.91
C LYS A 285 13.23 2.41 49.45
N ALA A 286 12.20 1.93 48.75
CA ALA A 286 10.88 1.41 49.20
C ALA A 286 9.84 1.73 48.09
N ALA A 287 9.25 0.78 47.37
CA ALA A 287 8.33 -0.29 47.82
C ALA A 287 7.02 0.25 48.42
N ASN A 288 5.95 0.36 47.62
CA ASN A 288 4.75 -0.46 47.83
C ASN A 288 3.63 -0.28 46.77
N LEU A 289 3.07 -1.43 46.38
CA LEU A 289 1.65 -1.74 46.11
C LEU A 289 0.85 -0.96 45.05
N ALA A 290 0.38 -1.72 44.06
CA ALA A 290 -0.79 -1.41 43.23
C ALA A 290 -2.11 -1.62 44.00
N PRO A 291 -3.26 -1.24 43.40
CA PRO A 291 -4.14 -2.34 42.99
C PRO A 291 -4.72 -2.22 41.57
N GLN A 292 -5.17 -3.38 41.05
CA GLN A 292 -6.05 -3.54 39.89
C GLN A 292 -7.53 -3.51 40.40
N THR A 293 -8.61 -3.39 39.62
CA THR A 293 -8.93 -3.48 38.17
C THR A 293 -10.28 -2.67 37.99
N PRO A 294 -11.15 -2.77 36.95
CA PRO A 294 -11.12 -3.54 35.70
C PRO A 294 -11.38 -2.76 34.39
N ARG A 295 -11.22 -3.47 33.27
CA ARG A 295 -11.80 -3.11 31.96
C ARG A 295 -13.33 -3.16 32.02
N ALA A 296 -13.99 -2.24 31.32
CA ALA A 296 -15.36 -2.43 30.85
C ALA A 296 -15.41 -2.15 29.33
N SER A 297 -15.85 -3.15 28.57
CA SER A 297 -16.17 -3.05 27.15
C SER A 297 -17.64 -2.64 26.99
N SER A 298 -17.93 -1.60 26.21
CA SER A 298 -19.30 -1.21 25.87
C SER A 298 -19.42 -0.89 24.38
N LEU A 299 -19.37 -1.94 23.56
CA LEU A 299 -19.72 -1.91 22.14
C LEU A 299 -21.25 -2.06 22.05
N SER A 300 -21.98 -0.97 22.30
CA SER A 300 -23.45 -0.96 22.36
C SER A 300 -23.99 0.46 22.08
N GLN A 301 -24.10 0.82 20.81
CA GLN A 301 -24.83 2.03 20.37
C GLN A 301 -25.32 1.87 18.92
N LEU A 302 -26.20 0.89 18.72
CA LEU A 302 -27.05 0.73 17.54
C LEU A 302 -28.43 0.28 18.03
N GLY A 303 -29.49 1.01 17.65
CA GLY A 303 -30.88 0.61 17.91
C GLY A 303 -31.74 1.70 18.56
N ALA A 304 -32.90 1.93 17.93
CA ALA A 304 -34.01 2.80 18.36
C ALA A 304 -33.69 4.30 18.57
N TYR A 305 -34.19 5.15 17.66
CA TYR A 305 -35.48 5.83 17.87
C TYR A 305 -36.12 6.06 16.50
N GLY A 306 -37.24 5.39 16.27
CA GLY A 306 -38.16 5.73 15.20
C GLY A 306 -39.30 6.57 15.76
N ASP A 307 -39.82 7.44 14.90
CA ASP A 307 -41.25 7.67 14.70
C ASP A 307 -42.13 8.09 15.90
N SER A 308 -42.61 9.32 15.83
CA SER A 308 -43.88 9.73 16.43
C SER A 308 -44.43 10.88 15.59
N GLU A 309 -45.48 10.57 14.85
CA GLU A 309 -46.20 11.49 13.96
C GLU A 309 -46.99 12.55 14.72
N ASP A 310 -47.44 13.55 13.96
CA ASP A 310 -48.37 14.60 14.34
C ASP A 310 -49.68 14.08 14.96
N SER A 311 -50.22 14.82 15.94
CA SER A 311 -51.67 14.96 16.16
C SER A 311 -51.97 16.15 17.08
N ASP A 312 -52.80 17.09 16.61
CA ASP A 312 -53.30 18.25 17.34
C ASP A 312 -54.19 17.89 18.55
N SER A 313 -54.07 18.68 19.63
CA SER A 313 -55.17 19.17 20.50
C SER A 313 -54.66 20.16 21.55
#